data_AF-A0A392QRL0-F1
#
_entry.id   AF-A0A392QRL0-F1
#
_cell.length_a   1.000
_cell.length_b   1.000
_cell.length_c   1.000
_cell.angle_alpha   90.00
_cell.angle_beta   90.00
_cell.angle_gamma   90.00
#
_symmetry.space_group_name_H-M   'P 1'
#
loop_
_entity.id
_entity.type
_entity.pdbx_description
1 polymer ?
#
loop_
_entity_poly.entity_id
_entity_poly.type
_entity_poly.pdbx_seq_one_letter_code
_entity_poly.pdbx_strand_id
1 'polypeptide(L)' 'MEPSSKNDVPVDVVVSSPSPLPTLPFDLIGEILCRLPVKLLLQFQCVCKFWKSLISDPSFAKKHLCKLTPRHHLL' A
#
# COMPACT_ATOMS: atom_id res chain seq x y z
N MET A 1 -43.26 4.28 43.47
CA MET A 1 -43.22 3.83 42.07
C MET A 1 -41.86 4.28 41.55
N GLU A 2 -40.85 3.47 41.85
CA GLU A 2 -39.44 3.70 41.51
C GLU A 2 -39.23 3.28 40.06
N PRO A 3 -38.78 4.16 39.15
CA PRO A 3 -38.23 3.72 37.89
C PRO A 3 -36.71 3.51 38.04
N SER A 4 -36.34 2.28 37.78
CA SER A 4 -35.01 1.68 37.70
C SER A 4 -33.88 2.55 37.13
N SER A 5 -32.73 2.41 37.79
CA SER A 5 -31.40 2.15 37.20
C SER A 5 -30.98 3.06 36.04
N LYS A 6 -30.43 4.24 36.40
CA LYS A 6 -29.50 4.95 35.54
C LYS A 6 -28.20 4.14 35.49
N ASN A 7 -28.07 3.33 34.45
CA ASN A 7 -26.79 2.72 34.12
C ASN A 7 -25.91 3.84 33.57
N ASP A 8 -25.13 4.47 34.43
CA ASP A 8 -23.99 5.30 34.04
C ASP A 8 -22.96 4.39 33.37
N VAL A 9 -23.13 4.19 32.07
CA VAL A 9 -22.03 3.69 31.24
C VAL A 9 -21.05 4.85 31.10
N PRO A 10 -19.80 4.73 31.56
CA PRO A 10 -18.76 5.65 31.14
C PRO A 10 -18.56 5.35 29.66
N VAL A 11 -19.17 6.18 28.83
CA VAL A 11 -18.82 6.25 27.42
C VAL A 11 -17.44 6.91 27.36
N ASP A 12 -16.40 6.14 27.67
CA ASP A 12 -15.06 6.32 27.13
C ASP A 12 -15.16 6.13 25.61
N VAL A 13 -15.90 7.01 24.94
CA VAL A 13 -15.77 7.26 23.51
C VAL A 13 -14.57 8.18 23.40
N VAL A 14 -13.41 7.62 23.72
CA VAL A 14 -12.16 7.99 23.08
C VAL A 14 -12.33 7.59 21.61
N VAL A 15 -13.09 8.41 20.86
CA VAL A 15 -12.76 8.64 19.46
C VAL A 15 -11.43 9.39 19.51
N SER A 16 -10.36 8.61 19.68
CA SER A 16 -9.04 9.05 19.27
C SER A 16 -9.19 9.35 17.79
N SER A 17 -9.20 10.64 17.45
CA SER A 17 -9.09 11.08 16.06
C SER A 17 -7.97 10.25 15.42
N PRO A 18 -8.21 9.56 14.28
CA PRO A 18 -7.18 8.74 13.67
C PRO A 18 -6.05 9.67 13.30
N SER A 19 -4.96 9.61 14.07
CA SER A 19 -3.70 10.23 13.69
C SER A 19 -3.41 9.80 12.25
N PRO A 20 -3.15 10.73 11.32
CA PRO A 20 -2.96 10.38 9.93
C PRO A 20 -1.89 9.30 9.85
N LEU A 21 -2.30 8.12 9.38
CA LEU A 21 -1.39 7.00 9.25
C LEU A 21 -0.26 7.43 8.31
N PRO A 22 0.99 7.04 8.59
CA PRO A 22 2.09 7.34 7.68
C PRO A 22 1.77 6.74 6.31
N THR A 23 1.52 7.60 5.33
CA THR A 23 1.24 7.21 3.96
C THR A 23 2.52 7.23 3.15
N LEU A 24 2.78 6.15 2.43
CA LEU A 24 3.91 6.09 1.53
C LEU A 24 3.57 6.90 0.25
N PRO A 25 4.44 7.83 -0.19
CA PRO A 25 4.27 8.54 -1.45
C PRO A 25 4.17 7.60 -2.66
N PHE A 26 3.35 7.98 -3.64
CA PHE A 26 3.09 7.17 -4.84
C PHE A 26 4.35 6.83 -5.65
N ASP A 27 5.29 7.77 -5.75
CA ASP A 27 6.55 7.56 -6.46
C ASP A 27 7.38 6.42 -5.83
N LEU A 28 7.40 6.35 -4.50
CA LEU A 28 8.13 5.31 -3.77
C LEU A 28 7.48 3.93 -3.93
N ILE A 29 6.15 3.86 -4.00
CA ILE A 29 5.44 2.60 -4.29
C ILE A 29 5.93 2.01 -5.62
N GLY A 30 6.01 2.84 -6.66
CA GLY A 30 6.51 2.41 -7.98
C GLY A 30 7.95 1.92 -7.92
N GLU A 31 8.82 2.58 -7.15
CA GLU A 31 10.20 2.15 -6.98
C GLU A 31 10.34 0.81 -6.27
N ILE A 32 9.53 0.57 -5.23
CA ILE A 32 9.50 -0.70 -4.48
C ILE A 32 9.02 -1.81 -5.41
N LEU A 33 7.88 -1.62 -6.08
CA LEU A 33 7.34 -2.59 -7.03
C LEU A 33 8.35 -2.90 -8.15
N CYS A 34 9.04 -1.88 -8.67
CA CYS A 34 10.08 -2.05 -9.69
C CYS A 34 11.26 -2.95 -9.27
N ARG A 35 11.45 -3.22 -7.97
CA ARG A 35 12.52 -4.10 -7.45
C ARG A 35 12.05 -5.54 -7.24
N LEU A 36 10.75 -5.80 -7.33
CA LEU A 36 10.18 -7.11 -7.06
C LEU A 36 10.27 -8.04 -8.28
N PRO A 37 10.33 -9.37 -8.07
CA PRO A 37 10.20 -10.33 -9.16
C PRO A 37 8.84 -10.21 -9.87
N VAL A 38 8.83 -10.47 -11.19
CA VAL A 38 7.61 -10.39 -12.02
C VAL A 38 6.45 -11.23 -11.45
N LYS A 39 6.75 -12.41 -10.90
CA LYS A 39 5.75 -13.30 -10.31
C LYS A 39 4.98 -12.64 -9.15
N LEU A 40 5.66 -11.89 -8.28
CA LEU A 40 4.99 -11.14 -7.20
C LEU A 40 4.19 -9.97 -7.78
N LEU A 41 4.73 -9.28 -8.79
CA LEU A 41 4.04 -8.15 -9.41
C LEU A 41 2.70 -8.56 -10.04
N LEU A 42 2.65 -9.73 -10.69
CA LEU A 42 1.40 -10.28 -11.23
C LEU A 42 0.34 -10.51 -10.13
N GLN A 43 0.74 -11.02 -8.96
CA GLN A 43 -0.15 -11.19 -7.82
C GLN A 43 -0.60 -9.82 -7.27
N PHE A 44 0.31 -8.86 -7.22
CA PHE A 44 0.06 -7.51 -6.68
C PHE A 44 -0.92 -6.67 -7.49
N GLN A 45 -1.23 -7.06 -8.73
CA GLN A 45 -2.31 -6.45 -9.50
C GLN A 45 -3.70 -6.63 -8.88
N CYS A 46 -3.90 -7.61 -7.98
CA CYS A 46 -5.19 -7.82 -7.32
C CYS A 46 -5.39 -6.97 -6.05
N VAL A 47 -4.34 -6.30 -5.54
CA VAL A 47 -4.38 -5.57 -4.27
C VAL A 47 -5.28 -4.35 -4.36
N CYS A 48 -5.07 -3.50 -5.36
CA CYS A 48 -5.94 -2.35 -5.62
C CYS A 48 -5.81 -1.85 -7.06
N LYS A 49 -6.74 -0.99 -7.48
CA LYS A 49 -6.78 -0.39 -8.82
C LYS A 49 -5.51 0.40 -9.15
N PHE A 50 -4.96 1.10 -8.17
CA PHE A 50 -3.73 1.88 -8.36
C PHE A 50 -2.54 0.97 -8.71
N TRP A 51 -2.37 -0.13 -7.98
CA TRP A 51 -1.28 -1.08 -8.21
C TRP A 51 -1.43 -1.77 -9.55
N LYS A 52 -2.66 -2.19 -9.91
CA LYS A 52 -2.96 -2.73 -11.24
C LYS A 52 -2.58 -1.76 -12.36
N SER A 53 -2.99 -0.50 -12.25
CA SER A 53 -2.69 0.53 -13.25
C SER A 53 -1.18 0.78 -13.36
N LEU A 54 -0.49 0.86 -12.24
CA LEU A 54 0.95 1.12 -12.18
C LEU A 54 1.76 -0.03 -12.79
N ILE A 55 1.40 -1.28 -12.50
CA ILE A 55 2.09 -2.47 -13.00
C ILE A 55 1.80 -2.70 -14.50
N SER A 56 0.63 -2.28 -14.98
CA SER A 56 0.25 -2.39 -16.40
C SER A 56 0.83 -1.27 -17.28
N ASP A 57 1.45 -0.25 -16.67
CA ASP A 57 2.04 0.87 -17.40
C ASP A 57 3.32 0.44 -18.15
N PRO A 58 3.47 0.75 -19.44
CA PRO A 58 4.65 0.37 -20.21
C PRO A 58 5.94 1.05 -19.72
N SER A 59 5.85 2.25 -19.13
CA SER A 59 7.01 2.94 -18.55
C SER A 59 7.51 2.21 -17.30
N PHE A 60 6.60 1.65 -16.50
CA PHE A 60 6.93 0.76 -15.39
C PHE A 60 7.66 -0.51 -15.87
N ALA A 61 7.14 -1.17 -16.92
CA ALA A 61 7.78 -2.36 -17.48
C ALA A 61 9.21 -2.08 -17.99
N LYS A 62 9.43 -0.92 -18.64
CA LYS A 62 10.77 -0.47 -19.07
C LYS A 62 11.71 -0.26 -17.87
N LYS A 63 11.25 0.44 -16.83
CA LYS A 63 12.04 0.67 -15.60
C LYS A 63 12.37 -0.63 -14.89
N HIS A 64 11.44 -1.57 -14.85
CA HIS A 64 11.59 -2.89 -14.24
C HIS A 64 12.63 -3.73 -14.99
N LEU A 65 12.54 -3.78 -16.32
CA LEU A 65 13.53 -4.48 -17.15
C LEU A 65 14.94 -3.91 -16.96
N CYS A 66 15.11 -2.59 -17.00
CA CYS A 66 16.42 -1.95 -16.79
C CYS A 66 17.03 -2.21 -15.40
N LYS A 67 16.20 -2.50 -14.39
CA LYS A 67 16.65 -2.84 -13.02
C LYS A 67 16.98 -4.32 -12.86
N LEU A 68 16.25 -5.21 -13.55
CA LEU A 68 16.45 -6.65 -13.48
C LEU A 68 17.49 -7.17 -14.46
N THR A 69 17.76 -6.47 -15.56
CA THR A 69 18.97 -6.73 -16.34
C THR A 69 20.14 -6.42 -15.43
N PRO A 70 20.97 -7.42 -15.06
CA PRO A 70 22.26 -7.09 -14.50
C PRO A 70 22.88 -6.16 -15.53
N ARG A 71 23.28 -4.97 -15.11
CA ARG A 71 24.33 -4.29 -15.84
C ARG A 71 25.49 -5.26 -15.73
N HIS A 72 25.64 -6.12 -16.73
CA HIS A 72 26.92 -6.66 -17.11
C HIS A 72 27.73 -5.41 -17.43
N HIS A 73 28.24 -4.76 -16.38
CA HIS A 73 29.56 -4.20 -16.42
C HIS A 73 30.39 -5.38 -16.90
N LEU A 74 30.71 -5.35 -18.19
CA LEU A 74 31.50 -6.34 -18.87
C LEU A 74 32.68 -6.70 -17.94
N LEU A 75 32.76 -7.98 -17.58
CA LEU A 75 33.93 -8.78 -17.17
C LEU A 75 33.48 -9.93 -16.24
#